data_AF-A0A962U954-F1
#
_entry.id   AF-A0A962U954-F1
#
_cell.length_a   1.000
_cell.length_b   1.000
_cell.length_c   1.000
_cell.angle_alpha   90.00
_cell.angle_beta   90.00
_cell.angle_gamma   90.00
#
_symmetry.space_group_name_H-M   'P 1'
#
loop_
_entity.id
_entity.type
_entity.pdbx_description
1 polymer ?
#
loop_
_entity_poly.entity_id
_entity_poly.type
_entity_poly.pdbx_seq_one_letter_code
_entity_poly.pdbx_strand_id
1 'polypeptide(L)' 'GHAEVVDLLLAAGADVNLKDSGGKSALARATLRGHTRVAEALKAAGAVEEEAPADKK' A
#
# COMPACT_ATOMS: atom_id res chain seq x y z
N GLY A 1 11.07 -8.90 6.26
CA GLY A 1 9.80 -8.17 6.20
C GLY A 1 10.09 -6.73 6.53
N HIS A 2 9.75 -5.79 5.63
CA HIS A 2 10.16 -4.39 5.74
C HIS A 2 9.01 -3.52 6.29
N ALA A 3 8.41 -3.92 7.40
CA ALA A 3 7.31 -3.18 8.02
C ALA A 3 7.81 -1.86 8.62
N GLU A 4 8.96 -1.88 9.31
CA GLU A 4 9.59 -0.66 9.85
C GLU A 4 9.92 0.38 8.77
N VAL A 5 10.30 -0.06 7.57
CA VAL A 5 10.55 0.86 6.45
C VAL A 5 9.27 1.56 6.02
N VAL A 6 8.14 0.84 6.08
CA VAL A 6 6.83 1.41 5.74
C VAL A 6 6.42 2.41 6.82
N ASP A 7 6.55 2.08 8.11
CA ASP A 7 6.32 3.03 9.20
C ASP A 7 7.19 4.29 9.09
N LEU A 8 8.47 4.16 8.73
CA LEU A 8 9.36 5.30 8.52
C LEU A 8 8.93 6.17 7.33
N LEU A 9 8.48 5.56 6.22
CA LEU A 9 7.95 6.32 5.08
C LEU A 9 6.64 7.03 5.45
N LEU A 10 5.75 6.37 6.19
CA LEU A 10 4.51 6.95 6.68
C LEU A 10 4.78 8.13 7.62
N ALA A 11 5.72 7.98 8.55
CA ALA A 11 6.15 9.03 9.46
C ALA A 11 6.80 10.22 8.72
N ALA A 12 7.42 9.98 7.56
CA ALA A 12 7.95 11.03 6.70
C ALA A 12 6.87 11.80 5.92
N GLY A 13 5.58 11.47 6.10
CA GLY A 13 4.46 12.11 5.40
C GLY A 13 4.24 11.55 4.00
N ALA A 14 4.64 10.30 3.74
CA ALA A 14 4.36 9.67 2.45
C ALA A 14 2.86 9.44 2.24
N ASP A 15 2.34 9.93 1.11
CA ASP A 15 0.95 9.70 0.70
C ASP A 15 0.73 8.23 0.33
N VAL A 16 0.01 7.51 1.19
CA VAL A 16 -0.33 6.08 1.04
C VAL A 16 -1.34 5.78 -0.06
N ASN A 17 -2.05 6.81 -0.50
CA ASN A 17 -3.06 6.73 -1.55
C ASN A 17 -2.45 6.96 -2.95
N LEU A 18 -1.14 7.16 -3.05
CA LEU A 18 -0.47 7.25 -4.34
C LEU A 18 -0.58 5.92 -5.09
N LYS A 19 -1.01 6.03 -6.35
CA LYS A 19 -1.02 4.91 -7.29
C LYS A 19 0.33 4.90 -8.00
N ASP A 20 0.94 3.73 -8.07
CA ASP A 20 2.10 3.48 -8.94
C ASP A 20 1.70 3.69 -10.41
N SER A 21 2.67 3.78 -11.33
CA SER A 21 2.40 3.93 -12.78
C SER A 21 1.50 2.82 -13.36
N GLY A 22 1.38 1.68 -12.68
CA GLY A 22 0.45 0.61 -13.01
C GLY A 22 -0.95 0.74 -12.40
N GLY A 23 -1.32 1.88 -11.82
CA GLY A 23 -2.62 2.13 -11.18
C GLY A 23 -2.81 1.42 -9.82
N LYS A 24 -1.80 0.75 -9.30
CA LYS A 24 -1.88 -0.02 -8.05
C LYS A 24 -1.46 0.81 -6.85
N SER A 25 -2.27 0.80 -5.79
CA SER A 25 -1.91 1.40 -4.50
C SER A 25 -0.84 0.58 -3.78
N ALA A 26 -0.16 1.21 -2.82
CA ALA A 26 0.80 0.54 -1.94
C ALA A 26 0.17 -0.66 -1.22
N LEU A 27 -1.10 -0.54 -0.84
CA LEU A 27 -1.85 -1.60 -0.17
C LEU A 27 -2.09 -2.80 -1.12
N ALA A 28 -2.51 -2.56 -2.36
CA ALA A 28 -2.72 -3.63 -3.33
C ALA A 28 -1.42 -4.43 -3.61
N ARG A 29 -0.28 -3.74 -3.65
CA ARG A 29 1.05 -4.38 -3.78
C ARG A 29 1.41 -5.20 -2.54
N ALA A 30 1.11 -4.69 -1.35
CA ALA A 30 1.35 -5.37 -0.08
C ALA A 30 0.51 -6.66 0.01
N THR A 31 -0.78 -6.59 -0.32
CA THR A 31 -1.69 -7.74 -0.33
C THR A 31 -1.28 -8.77 -1.38
N LEU A 32 -0.95 -8.34 -2.61
CA LEU A 32 -0.52 -9.23 -3.69
C LEU A 32 0.78 -9.97 -3.35
N ARG A 33 1.69 -9.34 -2.61
CA ARG A 33 2.94 -9.96 -2.17
C ARG A 33 2.83 -10.73 -0.85
N GLY A 34 1.64 -10.78 -0.23
CA GLY A 34 1.44 -11.43 1.07
C GLY A 34 2.13 -10.71 2.23
N HIS A 35 2.36 -9.41 2.11
CA HIS A 35 2.99 -8.58 3.14
C HIS A 35 1.95 -8.06 4.12
N THR A 36 1.38 -8.95 4.93
CA THR A 36 0.29 -8.64 5.87
C THR A 36 0.64 -7.49 6.80
N ARG A 37 1.85 -7.49 7.39
CA ARG A 37 2.32 -6.39 8.25
C ARG A 37 2.37 -5.03 7.54
N VAL A 38 2.74 -5.01 6.26
CA VAL A 38 2.78 -3.77 5.47
C VAL A 38 1.36 -3.31 5.15
N ALA A 39 0.45 -4.25 4.84
CA ALA A 39 -0.95 -3.93 4.61
C ALA A 39 -1.61 -3.34 5.86
N GLU A 40 -1.33 -3.87 7.05
CA GLU A 40 -1.85 -3.32 8.30
C GLU A 40 -1.30 -1.92 8.61
N ALA A 41 0.00 -1.69 8.43
CA ALA A 41 0.60 -0.36 8.62
C ALA A 41 -0.01 0.68 7.67
N LEU A 42 -0.20 0.32 6.40
CA LEU A 42 -0.86 1.19 5.41
C LEU A 42 -2.32 1.46 5.77
N LYS A 43 -3.05 0.45 6.23
CA LYS A 43 -4.46 0.59 6.66
C LYS A 43 -4.57 1.49 7.90
N ALA A 44 -3.65 1.35 8.85
CA ALA A 44 -3.54 2.23 10.01
C ALA A 44 -3.23 3.68 9.63
N ALA A 45 -2.47 3.90 8.56
CA ALA A 45 -2.21 5.21 7.99
C ALA A 45 -3.37 5.80 7.17
N GLY A 46 -4.51 5.11 7.06
CA GLY A 46 -5.66 5.58 6.30
C GLY A 46 -5.57 5.31 4.79
N ALA A 47 -4.75 4.35 4.37
CA ALA A 47 -4.75 3.87 2.99
C ALA A 47 -6.11 3.25 2.68
N VAL A 48 -6.79 3.75 1.66
CA VAL A 48 -8.06 3.18 1.22
C VAL A 48 -7.81 2.03 0.26
N GLU A 49 -8.55 0.93 0.46
CA GLU A 49 -8.79 -0.10 -0.55
C GLU A 49 -9.68 0.49 -1.65
N GLU A 50 -9.18 1.48 -2.38
CA GLU A 50 -9.81 1.83 -3.66
C GLU A 50 -9.30 0.78 -4.65
N GLU A 51 -10.11 -0.26 -4.81
CA GLU A 51 -9.97 -1.32 -5.79
C GLU A 51 -9.92 -0.69 -7.19
N ALA A 52 -8.72 -0.36 -7.67
CA ALA A 52 -8.52 -0.05 -9.07
C ALA A 52 -9.02 -1.24 -9.89
N PRO A 53 -9.83 -1.01 -10.95
CA PRO A 53 -10.44 -2.08 -11.73
C PRO A 53 -9.35 -3.01 -12.22
N ALA A 54 -9.52 -4.29 -11.91
CA ALA A 54 -8.69 -5.34 -12.45
C ALA A 54 -8.80 -5.32 -13.98
N ASP A 55 -7.86 -4.64 -14.64
CA ASP A 55 -7.53 -4.86 -16.05
C ASP A 55 -7.01 -6.30 -16.16
N LYS A 56 -7.96 -7.23 -16.25
CA LYS A 56 -7.78 -8.59 -16.73
C LYS A 56 -7.45 -8.48 -18.21
N LYS A 57 -6.20 -8.76 -18.58
CA LYS A 57 -5.82 -9.05 -19.97
C LYS A 57 -5.74 -10.55 -20.18
#